data_AF-A0A3M2C2G5-F1
#
_entry.id   AF-A0A3M2C2G5-F1
#
_cell.length_a   1.000
_cell.length_b   1.000
_cell.length_c   1.000
_cell.angle_alpha   90.00
_cell.angle_beta   90.00
_cell.angle_gamma   90.00
#
_symmetry.space_group_name_H-M   'P 1'
#
loop_
_entity.id
_entity.type
_entity.pdbx_description
1 polymer ?
#
loop_
_entity_poly.entity_id
_entity_poly.type
_entity_poly.pdbx_seq_one_letter_code
_entity_poly.pdbx_strand_id
1 'polypeptide(L)'
;MLSQTAVYALRAVLYLSERGAEEPVRVDDIARDLDVPRNYLSKILHALARDGVLASLRGPRGGFSLAVPAARLPLARVVEVFDDLGDERRCLLGRPVCSDHTPCAAHARWKSIATQVRAFFSETTVADLSPNDVDALRAVSAVSGSAGED
;
A
#
# COMPACT_ATOMS: atom_id res chain seq x y z
N MET A 1 -3.85 -3.20 11.62
CA MET A 1 -3.62 -3.96 10.37
C MET A 1 -3.97 -3.07 9.20
N LEU A 2 -3.31 -3.26 8.05
CA LEU A 2 -3.65 -2.55 6.82
C LEU A 2 -4.97 -3.08 6.25
N SER A 3 -5.75 -2.21 5.62
CA SER A 3 -6.88 -2.59 4.80
C SER A 3 -6.43 -3.36 3.56
N GLN A 4 -7.33 -4.16 3.01
CA GLN A 4 -7.08 -4.85 1.75
C GLN A 4 -6.78 -3.85 0.62
N THR A 5 -7.41 -2.67 0.64
CA THR A 5 -7.15 -1.59 -0.32
C THR A 5 -5.69 -1.13 -0.26
N ALA A 6 -5.17 -0.87 0.95
CA ALA A 6 -3.77 -0.45 1.13
C ALA A 6 -2.78 -1.55 0.71
N VAL A 7 -3.11 -2.82 0.96
CA VAL A 7 -2.30 -3.97 0.50
C VAL A 7 -2.25 -4.02 -1.03
N TYR A 8 -3.38 -3.88 -1.72
CA TYR A 8 -3.40 -3.85 -3.18
C TYR A 8 -2.69 -2.62 -3.77
N ALA A 9 -2.78 -1.47 -3.10
CA ALA A 9 -2.04 -0.27 -3.48
C ALA A 9 -0.52 -0.52 -3.43
N LEU A 10 -0.02 -1.10 -2.33
CA LEU A 10 1.40 -1.45 -2.20
C LEU A 10 1.85 -2.45 -3.27
N ARG A 11 1.07 -3.52 -3.51
CA ARG A 11 1.38 -4.51 -4.57
C ARG A 11 1.45 -3.85 -5.94
N ALA A 12 0.52 -2.96 -6.26
CA ALA A 12 0.49 -2.26 -7.53
C ALA A 12 1.70 -1.32 -7.71
N VAL A 13 2.08 -0.60 -6.66
CA VAL A 13 3.25 0.29 -6.69
C VAL A 13 4.55 -0.49 -6.83
N LEU A 14 4.70 -1.62 -6.12
CA LEU A 14 5.87 -2.50 -6.25
C LEU A 14 5.97 -3.09 -7.65
N TYR A 15 4.86 -3.62 -8.18
CA TYR A 15 4.80 -4.13 -9.55
C TYR A 15 5.18 -3.09 -10.61
N LEU A 16 4.77 -1.83 -10.43
CA LEU A 16 5.16 -0.73 -11.32
C LEU A 16 6.63 -0.32 -11.15
N SER A 17 7.20 -0.48 -9.95
CA SER A 17 8.60 -0.13 -9.68
C SER A 17 9.59 -1.04 -10.41
N GLU A 18 9.23 -2.30 -10.65
CA GLU A 18 10.05 -3.30 -11.35
C GLU A 18 10.13 -3.05 -12.86
N ARG A 19 9.12 -2.38 -13.44
CA ARG A 19 8.99 -2.19 -14.90
C ARG A 19 9.71 -0.94 -15.42
N GLY A 20 10.41 -0.21 -14.55
CA GLY A 20 11.15 0.99 -14.90
C GLY A 20 10.25 2.22 -15.06
N ALA A 21 10.88 3.41 -15.04
CA ALA A 21 10.15 4.69 -15.03
C ALA A 21 9.55 5.10 -16.39
N GLU A 22 9.93 4.42 -17.48
CA GLU A 22 9.76 4.96 -18.84
C GLU A 22 8.48 4.51 -19.54
N GLU A 23 7.84 3.40 -19.12
CA GLU A 23 6.67 2.88 -19.82
C GLU A 23 5.44 2.69 -18.91
N PRO A 24 4.35 3.46 -19.14
CA PRO A 24 3.09 3.27 -18.43
C PRO A 24 2.51 1.88 -18.66
N VAL A 25 2.09 1.21 -17.60
CA VAL A 25 1.49 -0.13 -17.66
C VAL A 25 -0.02 -0.05 -17.62
N ARG A 26 -0.69 -0.83 -18.46
CA ARG A 26 -2.16 -0.85 -18.53
C ARG A 26 -2.75 -1.47 -17.28
N VAL A 27 -3.89 -0.95 -16.84
CA VAL A 27 -4.63 -1.49 -15.69
C VAL A 27 -5.03 -2.95 -15.88
N ASP A 28 -5.29 -3.38 -17.12
CA ASP A 28 -5.67 -4.77 -17.43
C ASP A 28 -4.50 -5.72 -17.15
N ASP A 29 -3.28 -5.31 -17.47
CA ASP A 29 -2.07 -6.09 -17.22
C ASP A 29 -1.78 -6.17 -15.72
N ILE A 30 -1.84 -5.04 -15.01
CA ILE A 30 -1.62 -5.00 -13.56
C ILE A 30 -2.66 -5.87 -12.83
N ALA A 31 -3.94 -5.77 -13.21
CA ALA A 31 -5.03 -6.53 -12.60
C ALA A 31 -4.87 -8.04 -12.78
N ARG A 32 -4.50 -8.46 -14.00
CA ARG A 32 -4.24 -9.86 -14.32
C ARG A 32 -3.04 -10.40 -13.53
N ASP A 33 -1.92 -9.68 -13.53
CA ASP A 33 -0.68 -10.18 -12.93
C ASP A 33 -0.75 -10.21 -11.39
N LEU A 34 -1.56 -9.33 -10.78
CA LEU A 34 -1.76 -9.27 -9.33
C LEU A 34 -2.98 -10.04 -8.82
N ASP A 35 -3.78 -10.63 -9.73
CA ASP A 35 -5.06 -11.27 -9.42
C ASP A 35 -6.00 -10.36 -8.60
N VAL A 36 -6.23 -9.14 -9.10
CA VAL A 36 -7.11 -8.14 -8.47
C VAL A 36 -8.22 -7.75 -9.45
N PRO A 37 -9.50 -7.68 -9.01
CA PRO A 37 -10.58 -7.26 -9.89
C PRO A 37 -10.30 -5.90 -10.55
N ARG A 38 -10.24 -5.90 -11.89
CA ARG A 38 -9.82 -4.75 -12.72
C ARG A 38 -10.48 -3.43 -12.31
N ASN A 39 -11.79 -3.41 -12.14
CA ASN A 39 -12.53 -2.19 -11.80
C ASN A 39 -12.18 -1.66 -10.41
N TYR A 40 -11.85 -2.55 -9.48
CA TYR A 40 -11.41 -2.18 -8.14
C TYR A 40 -9.98 -1.65 -8.17
N LEU A 41 -9.07 -2.35 -8.84
CA LEU A 41 -7.69 -1.88 -9.02
C LEU A 41 -7.64 -0.53 -9.74
N SER A 42 -8.46 -0.32 -10.78
CA SER A 42 -8.55 0.95 -11.49
C SER A 42 -8.84 2.13 -10.54
N LYS A 43 -9.77 1.96 -9.58
CA LYS A 43 -10.07 2.99 -8.58
C LYS A 43 -8.86 3.27 -7.68
N ILE A 44 -8.15 2.23 -7.25
CA ILE A 44 -6.94 2.35 -6.42
C ILE A 44 -5.86 3.12 -7.17
N LEU A 45 -5.55 2.73 -8.40
CA LEU A 45 -4.53 3.39 -9.23
C LEU A 45 -4.86 4.86 -9.49
N HIS A 46 -6.13 5.18 -9.74
CA HIS A 46 -6.55 6.57 -9.92
C HIS A 46 -6.46 7.40 -8.63
N ALA A 47 -6.75 6.82 -7.46
CA ALA A 47 -6.56 7.50 -6.18
C ALA A 47 -5.07 7.79 -5.94
N LEU A 48 -4.19 6.82 -6.16
CA LEU A 48 -2.74 7.00 -6.08
C LEU A 48 -2.22 8.03 -7.08
N ALA A 49 -2.79 8.10 -8.29
CA ALA A 49 -2.41 9.08 -9.29
C ALA A 49 -2.82 10.51 -8.90
N ARG A 50 -4.01 10.67 -8.31
CA ARG A 50 -4.49 11.96 -7.80
C ARG A 50 -3.58 12.50 -6.69
N ASP A 51 -3.06 11.61 -5.84
CA ASP A 51 -2.18 11.98 -4.73
C ASP A 51 -0.69 12.06 -5.13
N GLY A 52 -0.38 11.90 -6.42
CA GLY A 52 0.97 12.08 -6.96
C GLY A 52 1.94 10.95 -6.59
N VAL A 53 1.42 9.78 -6.22
CA VAL A 53 2.21 8.54 -6.08
C VAL A 53 2.45 7.93 -7.45
N LEU A 54 1.41 7.92 -8.30
CA LEU A 54 1.48 7.44 -9.68
C LEU A 54 1.29 8.59 -10.68
N ALA A 55 1.82 8.43 -11.89
CA ALA A 55 1.42 9.18 -13.07
C ALA A 55 0.42 8.35 -13.87
N SER A 56 -0.50 9.02 -14.58
CA SER A 56 -1.47 8.38 -15.47
C SER A 56 -1.41 9.01 -16.85
N LEU A 57 -1.17 8.19 -17.86
CA LEU A 57 -1.20 8.58 -19.26
C LEU A 57 -2.48 8.08 -19.93
N ARG A 58 -3.14 8.94 -20.72
CA ARG A 58 -4.34 8.58 -21.49
C ARG A 58 -3.98 8.12 -22.91
N GLY A 59 -4.92 7.41 -23.53
CA GLY A 59 -4.85 7.00 -24.94
C GLY A 59 -4.46 5.52 -25.12
N PRO A 60 -4.28 5.07 -26.37
CA PRO A 60 -4.05 3.65 -26.69
C PRO A 60 -2.79 3.05 -26.04
N ARG A 61 -1.75 3.87 -25.83
CA ARG A 61 -0.51 3.54 -25.12
C ARG A 61 -0.47 4.10 -23.69
N GLY A 62 -1.64 4.45 -23.15
CA GLY A 62 -1.80 4.96 -21.80
C GLY A 62 -1.68 3.87 -20.74
N GLY A 63 -1.61 4.29 -19.48
CA GLY A 63 -1.39 3.40 -18.35
C GLY A 63 -0.99 4.18 -17.10
N PHE A 64 -0.38 3.46 -16.16
CA PHE A 64 0.15 4.02 -14.93
C PHE A 64 1.64 3.74 -14.79
N SER A 65 2.38 4.69 -14.25
CA SER A 65 3.79 4.55 -13.88
C SER A 65 4.03 5.25 -12.55
N LEU A 66 5.20 5.06 -11.93
CA LEU A 66 5.55 5.83 -10.74
C LEU A 66 5.70 7.32 -11.08
N ALA A 67 5.08 8.20 -10.29
CA ALA A 67 5.26 9.65 -10.45
C ALA A 67 6.60 10.14 -9.85
N VAL A 68 7.19 9.36 -8.94
CA VAL A 68 8.43 9.66 -8.23
C VAL A 68 9.29 8.39 -8.21
N PRO A 69 10.63 8.48 -8.31
CA PRO A 69 11.49 7.30 -8.26
C PRO A 69 11.25 6.45 -7.01
N ALA A 70 11.29 5.12 -7.16
CA ALA A 70 11.03 4.17 -6.07
C ALA A 70 11.92 4.41 -4.84
N ALA A 71 13.19 4.80 -5.05
CA ALA A 71 14.14 5.14 -3.98
C ALA A 71 13.82 6.45 -3.22
N ARG A 72 12.83 7.22 -3.69
CA ARG A 72 12.35 8.44 -3.04
C ARG A 72 10.86 8.35 -2.69
N LEU A 73 10.29 7.16 -2.71
CA LEU A 73 8.87 6.92 -2.45
C LEU A 73 8.73 6.07 -1.17
N PRO A 74 8.50 6.69 0.00
CA PRO A 74 8.21 5.97 1.23
C PRO A 74 6.93 5.15 1.12
N LEU A 75 6.88 3.99 1.77
CA LEU A 75 5.68 3.15 1.81
C LEU A 75 4.48 3.88 2.45
N ALA A 76 4.74 4.74 3.45
CA ALA A 76 3.73 5.57 4.10
C ALA A 76 2.94 6.39 3.07
N ARG A 77 3.60 6.95 2.06
CA ARG A 77 2.94 7.76 1.01
C ARG A 77 1.95 6.95 0.17
N VAL A 78 2.15 5.65 0.05
CA VAL A 78 1.23 4.74 -0.66
C VAL A 78 0.07 4.35 0.25
N VAL A 79 0.36 4.01 1.50
CA VAL A 79 -0.61 3.51 2.48
C VAL A 79 -1.56 4.62 2.93
N GLU A 80 -1.05 5.82 3.20
CA GLU A 80 -1.81 6.97 3.74
C GLU A 80 -2.92 7.47 2.79
N VAL A 81 -2.89 7.08 1.52
CA VAL A 81 -3.98 7.34 0.56
C VAL A 81 -5.27 6.59 0.94
N PHE A 82 -5.16 5.47 1.66
CA PHE A 82 -6.27 4.59 2.00
C PHE A 82 -6.43 4.35 3.50
N ASP A 83 -5.33 4.35 4.25
CA ASP A 83 -5.26 3.99 5.67
C ASP A 83 -4.46 5.04 6.45
N ASP A 84 -5.01 5.54 7.54
CA ASP A 84 -4.31 6.46 8.44
C ASP A 84 -3.20 5.75 9.24
N LEU A 85 -1.96 6.22 9.08
CA LEU A 85 -0.77 5.76 9.81
C LEU A 85 -0.40 6.64 11.01
N GLY A 86 -1.17 7.69 11.31
CA GLY A 86 -0.89 8.69 12.34
C GLY A 86 -0.81 8.15 13.77
N ASP A 87 -0.34 9.00 14.68
CA ASP A 87 -0.15 8.69 16.12
C ASP A 87 -1.46 8.29 16.83
N GLU A 88 -2.60 8.66 16.24
CA GLU A 88 -3.95 8.29 16.66
C GLU A 88 -4.49 7.05 15.94
N ARG A 89 -3.61 6.10 15.58
CA ARG A 89 -4.11 4.76 15.27
C ARG A 89 -5.09 4.36 16.36
N ARG A 90 -6.27 3.93 15.91
CA ARG A 90 -7.36 3.43 16.75
C ARG A 90 -6.80 2.82 18.02
N CYS A 91 -7.26 3.34 19.17
CA CYS A 91 -6.95 2.77 20.47
C CYS A 91 -6.96 1.25 20.35
N LEU A 92 -5.93 0.57 20.88
CA LEU A 92 -5.85 -0.90 20.80
C LEU A 92 -7.14 -1.58 21.26
N LEU A 93 -7.82 -0.98 22.24
CA LEU A 93 -9.06 -1.47 22.84
C LEU A 93 -10.33 -0.94 22.15
N GLY A 94 -10.21 -0.26 21.01
CA GLY A 94 -11.34 0.26 20.24
C GLY A 94 -12.09 1.43 20.89
N ARG A 95 -11.48 2.11 21.88
CA ARG A 95 -12.11 3.27 22.53
C ARG A 95 -12.25 4.44 21.55
N PRO A 96 -13.37 5.18 21.60
CA PRO A 96 -13.57 6.36 20.76
C PRO A 96 -12.66 7.53 21.13
N VAL A 97 -12.20 7.58 22.39
CA VAL A 97 -11.28 8.61 22.89
C VAL A 97 -10.13 7.92 23.63
N CYS A 98 -8.91 8.10 23.15
CA CYS A 98 -7.68 7.64 23.78
C CYS A 98 -6.52 8.50 23.29
N SER A 99 -5.87 9.22 24.20
CA SER A 99 -4.74 10.10 23.90
C SER A 99 -3.79 10.18 25.07
N ASP A 100 -2.67 10.90 24.92
CA ASP A 100 -1.75 11.16 26.04
C ASP A 100 -2.45 11.90 27.20
N HIS A 101 -3.50 12.66 26.92
CA HIS A 101 -4.32 13.35 27.93
C HIS A 101 -5.43 12.47 28.52
N THR A 102 -5.84 11.41 27.81
CA THR A 102 -6.92 10.49 28.23
C THR A 102 -6.53 9.01 28.03
N PRO A 103 -5.41 8.56 28.63
CA PRO A 103 -4.83 7.26 28.31
C PRO A 103 -5.70 6.12 28.84
N CYS A 104 -5.87 5.06 28.04
CA CYS A 104 -6.31 3.77 28.56
C CYS A 104 -5.15 3.00 29.21
N ALA A 105 -5.45 1.90 29.88
CA ALA A 105 -4.44 1.01 30.47
C ALA A 105 -3.37 0.52 29.46
N ALA A 106 -3.72 0.40 28.19
CA ALA A 106 -2.80 -0.04 27.14
C ALA A 106 -2.03 1.10 26.44
N HIS A 107 -2.39 2.37 26.69
CA HIS A 107 -2.03 3.52 25.85
C HIS A 107 -0.52 3.67 25.65
N ALA A 108 0.24 3.78 26.73
CA ALA A 108 1.68 4.03 26.64
C ALA A 108 2.43 2.90 25.90
N ARG A 109 2.09 1.63 26.19
CA ARG A 109 2.71 0.47 25.55
C ARG A 109 2.31 0.36 24.08
N TRP A 110 1.03 0.58 23.77
CA TRP A 110 0.55 0.53 22.40
C TRP A 110 1.12 1.66 21.55
N LYS A 111 1.19 2.89 22.08
CA LYS A 111 1.79 4.04 21.41
C LYS A 111 3.21 3.73 20.95
N SER A 112 4.04 3.16 21.82
CA SER A 112 5.42 2.78 21.47
C SER A 112 5.49 1.81 20.28
N ILE A 113 4.61 0.81 20.22
CA ILE A 113 4.54 -0.13 19.10
C ILE A 113 4.00 0.56 17.84
N ALA A 114 2.96 1.39 18.00
CA ALA A 114 2.36 2.12 16.90
C ALA A 114 3.35 3.06 16.22
N THR A 115 4.16 3.78 17.02
CA THR A 115 5.25 4.63 16.55
C THR A 115 6.31 3.84 15.77
N GLN A 116 6.72 2.66 16.25
CA GLN A 116 7.70 1.82 15.55
C GLN A 116 7.18 1.34 14.19
N VAL A 117 5.93 0.89 14.13
CA VAL A 117 5.31 0.47 12.87
C VAL A 117 5.14 1.65 11.92
N ARG A 118 4.82 2.85 12.42
CA ARG A 118 4.75 4.05 11.60
C ARG A 118 6.13 4.40 11.03
N ALA A 119 7.16 4.39 11.87
CA ALA A 119 8.54 4.63 11.46
C ALA A 119 8.96 3.68 10.34
N PHE A 120 8.62 2.38 10.45
CA PHE A 120 8.86 1.42 9.36
C PHE A 120 8.28 1.89 8.01
N PHE A 121 7.00 2.30 7.96
CA PHE A 121 6.40 2.77 6.70
C PHE A 121 6.99 4.09 6.21
N SER A 122 7.37 4.99 7.13
CA SER A 122 7.92 6.31 6.78
C SER A 122 9.38 6.26 6.33
N GLU A 123 10.16 5.33 6.87
CA GLU A 123 11.60 5.20 6.62
C GLU A 123 11.93 4.17 5.53
N THR A 124 11.04 3.22 5.27
CA THR A 124 11.20 2.25 4.18
C THR A 124 10.65 2.84 2.88
N THR A 125 11.44 2.79 1.82
CA THR A 125 11.04 3.17 0.46
C THR A 125 10.59 1.97 -0.36
N VAL A 126 9.91 2.23 -1.48
CA VAL A 126 9.52 1.18 -2.44
C VAL A 126 10.74 0.44 -2.98
N ALA A 127 11.87 1.12 -3.18
CA ALA A 127 13.10 0.47 -3.63
C ALA A 127 13.71 -0.47 -2.57
N ASP A 128 13.54 -0.19 -1.28
CA ASP A 128 14.05 -1.05 -0.21
C ASP A 128 13.31 -2.40 -0.14
N LEU A 129 12.08 -2.44 -0.66
CA LEU A 129 11.28 -3.66 -0.79
C LEU A 129 11.43 -4.36 -2.15
N SER A 130 12.33 -3.89 -3.01
CA SER A 130 12.57 -4.46 -4.35
C SER A 130 13.85 -5.31 -4.39
N PRO A 131 13.84 -6.57 -3.90
CA PRO A 131 14.89 -7.54 -4.22
C PRO A 131 14.59 -8.26 -5.54
N ASN A 132 15.65 -8.74 -6.20
CA ASN A 132 15.73 -9.42 -7.51
C ASN A 132 14.81 -10.66 -7.77
N ASP A 133 13.77 -10.94 -6.98
CA ASP A 133 12.92 -12.13 -7.11
C ASP A 133 11.44 -11.79 -7.31
N VAL A 134 11.06 -11.71 -8.58
CA VAL A 134 9.69 -11.53 -9.11
C VAL A 134 8.69 -12.59 -8.59
N ASP A 135 9.20 -13.71 -8.05
CA ASP A 135 8.40 -14.81 -7.50
C ASP A 135 7.76 -14.49 -6.14
N ALA A 136 8.35 -13.58 -5.36
CA ALA A 136 7.84 -13.24 -4.03
C ALA A 136 6.47 -12.51 -4.09
N LEU A 137 6.24 -11.66 -5.09
CA LEU A 137 4.96 -10.95 -5.25
C LEU A 137 3.83 -11.85 -5.78
N ARG A 138 4.17 -12.87 -6.58
CA ARG A 138 3.22 -13.86 -7.10
C ARG A 138 2.77 -14.86 -6.02
N ALA A 139 3.65 -15.22 -5.10
CA ALA A 139 3.36 -16.19 -4.04
C ALA A 139 2.31 -15.72 -3.00
N VAL A 140 2.15 -14.40 -2.80
CA VAL A 140 1.21 -13.87 -1.79
C VAL A 140 -0.26 -14.07 -2.19
N SER A 141 -0.57 -14.31 -3.46
CA SER A 141 -1.94 -14.61 -3.91
C SER A 141 -2.39 -16.05 -3.58
N ALA A 142 -1.46 -16.97 -3.28
CA ALA A 142 -1.79 -18.36 -2.99
C ALA A 142 -2.30 -18.61 -1.55
N VAL A 143 -2.12 -17.67 -0.62
CA VAL A 143 -2.43 -17.86 0.81
C VAL A 143 -3.87 -17.51 1.18
N SER A 144 -4.63 -16.83 0.33
CA SER A 144 -6.02 -16.42 0.63
C SER A 144 -7.10 -17.45 0.28
N GLY A 145 -6.72 -18.68 -0.11
CA GLY A 145 -7.64 -19.73 -0.59
C GLY A 145 -8.05 -20.80 0.42
N SER A 146 -8.05 -20.54 1.73
CA SER A 146 -8.58 -21.51 2.72
C SER A 146 -9.38 -20.82 3.84
N ALA A 147 -10.60 -20.39 3.51
CA ALA A 147 -11.64 -20.12 4.49
C ALA A 147 -13.01 -20.37 3.84
N GLY A 148 -13.36 -21.64 3.75
CA GLY A 148 -14.67 -22.18 3.44
C GLY A 148 -14.74 -23.60 3.98
N GLU A 149 -15.93 -24.00 4.48
CA GLU A 149 -16.29 -25.22 5.25
C GLU A 149 -16.12 -25.00 6.77
N ASP A 150 -17.15 -24.78 7.61
CA ASP A 150 -18.59 -25.10 7.56
C ASP A 150 -19.47 -24.00 8.19
#